data_AF-H6Q7I9-F1
#
_entry.id   AF-H6Q7I9-F1
#
_cell.length_a   1.000
_cell.length_b   1.000
_cell.length_c   1.000
_cell.angle_alpha   90.00
_cell.angle_beta   90.00
_cell.angle_gamma   90.00
#
_symmetry.space_group_name_H-M   'P 1'
#
loop_
_entity.id
_entity.type
_entity.pdbx_description
1 polymer ?
#
loop_
_entity_poly.entity_id
_entity_poly.type
_entity_poly.pdbx_seq_one_letter_code
_entity_poly.pdbx_strand_id
1 'polypeptide(L)'
;MECAETAVDTFRRVFGAEALVDVLEEVGDRLVARFYGNMCYTCGAVDYFDDFAGFYSDCAGEEWGVEEYRQNPDGSYTVVFRPRRLIKGKKRHVKIILEGSEFDLVVG
;
A
#
# COMPACT_ATOMS: atom_id res chain seq x y z
N MET A 1 -9.12 -13.99 7.08
CA MET A 1 -8.27 -13.49 8.19
C MET A 1 -6.93 -14.21 8.24
N GLU A 2 -6.85 -15.52 7.98
CA GLU A 2 -5.57 -16.27 8.01
C GLU A 2 -4.48 -15.66 7.11
N CYS A 3 -4.86 -15.17 5.92
CA CYS A 3 -3.92 -14.53 5.00
C CYS A 3 -3.46 -13.14 5.43
N ALA A 4 -4.35 -12.30 5.98
CA ALA A 4 -3.97 -11.00 6.52
C ALA A 4 -2.97 -11.14 7.67
N GLU A 5 -3.22 -12.06 8.61
CA GLU A 5 -2.33 -12.31 9.74
C GLU A 5 -0.96 -12.81 9.28
N THR A 6 -0.93 -13.72 8.30
CA THR A 6 0.31 -14.24 7.71
C THR A 6 1.09 -13.14 6.98
N ALA A 7 0.41 -12.27 6.22
CA ALA A 7 1.02 -11.14 5.53
C ALA A 7 1.58 -10.12 6.52
N VAL A 8 0.88 -9.83 7.61
CA VAL A 8 1.35 -8.94 8.69
C VAL A 8 2.60 -9.50 9.37
N ASP A 9 2.60 -10.79 9.74
CA ASP A 9 3.76 -11.44 10.35
C ASP A 9 4.97 -11.43 9.41
N THR A 10 4.76 -11.77 8.14
CA THR A 10 5.81 -11.72 7.11
C THR A 10 6.35 -10.31 6.94
N PHE A 11 5.48 -9.32 6.80
CA PHE A 11 5.87 -7.92 6.65
C PHE A 11 6.69 -7.43 7.85
N ARG A 12 6.26 -7.76 9.08
CA ARG A 12 6.99 -7.38 10.31
C ARG A 12 8.34 -8.07 10.43
N ARG A 13 8.50 -9.30 9.91
CA ARG A 13 9.81 -9.97 9.88
C ARG A 13 10.78 -9.30 8.92
N VAL A 14 10.29 -8.80 7.79
CA VAL A 14 11.12 -8.15 6.77
C VAL A 14 11.40 -6.69 7.13
N PHE A 15 10.37 -5.94 7.53
CA PHE A 15 10.42 -4.48 7.65
C PHE A 15 10.20 -3.96 9.08
N GLY A 16 9.98 -4.81 10.08
CA GLY A 16 9.51 -4.40 11.41
C GLY A 16 10.42 -3.44 12.18
N ALA A 17 11.67 -3.27 11.76
CA ALA A 17 12.57 -2.24 12.29
C ALA A 17 12.24 -0.82 11.79
N GLU A 18 11.63 -0.71 10.62
CA GLU A 18 11.40 0.54 9.89
C GLU A 18 9.90 0.84 9.70
N ALA A 19 9.12 -0.19 9.37
CA ALA A 19 7.71 -0.09 9.04
C ALA A 19 6.90 -1.16 9.78
N LEU A 20 5.75 -0.75 10.30
CA LEU A 20 4.75 -1.61 10.92
C LEU A 20 3.45 -1.49 10.16
N VAL A 21 2.68 -2.58 10.18
CA VAL A 21 1.37 -2.67 9.53
C VAL A 21 0.35 -3.25 10.50
N ASP A 22 -0.86 -2.68 10.51
CA ASP A 22 -2.04 -3.21 11.19
C ASP A 22 -3.19 -3.30 10.20
N VAL A 23 -3.85 -4.46 10.12
CA VAL A 23 -5.05 -4.62 9.30
C VAL A 23 -6.25 -4.07 10.05
N LEU A 24 -6.93 -3.09 9.45
CA LEU A 24 -8.10 -2.42 10.01
C LEU A 24 -9.40 -3.09 9.59
N GLU A 25 -9.47 -3.60 8.35
CA GLU A 25 -10.66 -4.20 7.78
C GLU A 25 -10.26 -5.24 6.71
N GLU A 26 -10.89 -6.42 6.73
CA GLU A 26 -10.80 -7.42 5.66
C GLU A 26 -12.23 -7.89 5.36
N VAL A 27 -12.78 -7.51 4.21
CA VAL A 27 -14.16 -7.83 3.81
C VAL A 27 -14.21 -8.15 2.31
N GLY A 28 -14.40 -9.44 1.99
CA GLY A 28 -14.51 -9.91 0.60
C GLY A 28 -13.30 -9.49 -0.22
N ASP A 29 -13.52 -8.73 -1.29
CA ASP A 29 -12.47 -8.19 -2.17
C ASP A 29 -11.85 -6.86 -1.68
N ARG A 30 -11.90 -6.56 -0.38
CA ARG A 30 -11.37 -5.32 0.20
C ARG A 30 -10.54 -5.62 1.43
N LEU A 31 -9.32 -5.08 1.46
CA LEU A 31 -8.44 -5.10 2.63
C LEU A 31 -7.98 -3.68 2.91
N VAL A 32 -8.07 -3.23 4.15
CA VAL A 32 -7.61 -1.92 4.59
C VAL A 32 -6.55 -2.12 5.67
N ALA A 33 -5.39 -1.53 5.48
CA ALA A 33 -4.31 -1.60 6.45
C ALA A 33 -3.73 -0.22 6.76
N ARG A 34 -3.27 -0.06 8.00
CA ARG A 34 -2.54 1.12 8.46
C ARG A 34 -1.06 0.81 8.51
N PHE A 35 -0.26 1.59 7.81
CA PHE A 35 1.20 1.54 7.86
C PHE A 35 1.74 2.70 8.70
N TYR A 36 2.66 2.43 9.60
CA TYR A 36 3.25 3.41 10.53
C TYR A 36 4.67 3.00 10.93
N GLY A 37 5.37 3.87 11.66
CA GLY A 37 6.76 3.64 12.07
C GLY A 37 7.69 4.70 11.49
N ASN A 38 8.98 4.37 11.43
CA ASN A 38 10.04 5.26 10.92
C ASN A 38 10.20 5.13 9.40
N MET A 39 9.09 4.91 8.67
CA MET A 39 9.10 4.76 7.23
C MET A 39 9.76 5.96 6.57
N CYS A 40 10.74 5.72 5.71
CA CYS A 40 11.47 6.80 5.07
C CYS A 40 10.59 7.41 3.96
N TYR A 41 9.98 8.56 4.27
CA TYR A 41 9.03 9.28 3.40
C TYR A 41 9.61 9.69 2.05
N THR A 42 10.94 9.83 1.96
CA THR A 42 11.66 10.18 0.73
C THR A 42 12.06 8.97 -0.12
N CYS A 43 11.94 7.75 0.41
CA CYS A 43 12.45 6.53 -0.24
C CYS A 43 11.39 5.69 -0.95
N GLY A 44 10.10 5.99 -0.80
CA GLY A 44 9.02 5.25 -1.47
C GLY A 44 8.13 4.48 -0.52
N ALA A 45 7.24 5.18 0.19
CA ALA A 45 6.23 4.53 1.06
C ALA A 45 5.36 3.53 0.29
N VAL A 46 5.20 3.75 -1.02
CA VAL A 46 4.41 2.89 -1.91
C VAL A 46 5.02 1.49 -2.07
N ASP A 47 6.36 1.35 -2.04
CA ASP A 47 7.02 0.06 -2.16
C ASP A 47 6.64 -0.89 -1.03
N TYR A 48 6.58 -0.39 0.22
CA TYR A 48 6.07 -1.16 1.36
C TYR A 48 4.64 -1.65 1.16
N PHE A 49 3.80 -0.84 0.50
CA PHE A 49 2.41 -1.23 0.24
C PHE A 49 2.36 -2.32 -0.83
N ASP A 50 3.15 -2.21 -1.89
CA ASP A 50 3.22 -3.22 -2.96
C ASP A 50 3.81 -4.54 -2.43
N ASP A 51 4.85 -4.49 -1.59
CA ASP A 51 5.42 -5.66 -0.90
C ASP A 51 4.37 -6.36 -0.02
N PHE A 52 3.62 -5.60 0.78
CA PHE A 52 2.53 -6.15 1.59
C PHE A 52 1.42 -6.79 0.73
N ALA A 53 1.04 -6.14 -0.37
CA ALA A 53 0.09 -6.71 -1.32
C ALA A 53 0.61 -8.02 -1.92
N GLY A 54 1.91 -8.11 -2.22
CA GLY A 54 2.58 -9.33 -2.66
C GLY A 54 2.48 -10.46 -1.65
N PHE A 55 2.80 -10.21 -0.37
CA PHE A 55 2.66 -11.21 0.69
C PHE A 55 1.22 -11.69 0.87
N TYR A 56 0.25 -10.76 0.79
CA TYR A 56 -1.15 -11.13 0.86
C TYR A 56 -1.60 -11.96 -0.35
N SER A 57 -1.10 -11.61 -1.55
CA SER A 57 -1.42 -12.32 -2.81
C SER A 57 -0.96 -13.78 -2.79
N ASP A 58 0.23 -14.04 -2.24
CA ASP A 58 0.80 -15.40 -2.13
C ASP A 58 -0.14 -16.33 -1.35
N CYS A 59 -0.70 -15.84 -0.24
CA CYS A 59 -1.67 -16.60 0.55
C CYS A 59 -3.07 -16.63 -0.08
N ALA A 60 -3.54 -15.50 -0.61
CA ALA A 60 -4.89 -15.38 -1.17
C ALA A 60 -5.08 -16.17 -2.47
N GLY A 61 -3.98 -16.58 -3.13
CA GLY A 61 -4.01 -17.32 -4.39
C GLY A 61 -4.49 -16.49 -5.58
N GLU A 62 -4.59 -15.17 -5.43
CA GLU A 62 -4.87 -14.22 -6.49
C GLU A 62 -4.03 -12.95 -6.30
N GLU A 63 -3.82 -12.20 -7.38
CA GLU A 63 -2.97 -11.00 -7.34
C GLU A 63 -3.76 -9.81 -6.76
N TRP A 64 -3.29 -9.28 -5.64
CA TRP A 64 -3.79 -8.06 -5.00
C TRP A 64 -2.86 -6.89 -5.26
N GLY A 65 -3.39 -5.68 -5.14
CA GLY A 65 -2.62 -4.46 -5.31
C GLY A 65 -3.25 -3.28 -4.58
N VAL A 66 -2.52 -2.18 -4.56
CA VAL A 66 -2.97 -0.92 -3.97
C VAL A 66 -4.01 -0.25 -4.88
N GLU A 67 -5.24 -0.10 -4.38
CA GLU A 67 -6.30 0.67 -5.06
C GLU A 67 -6.17 2.17 -4.76
N GLU A 68 -5.87 2.49 -3.49
CA GLU A 68 -5.72 3.85 -2.99
C GLU A 68 -4.94 3.86 -1.68
N TYR A 69 -4.24 4.96 -1.40
CA TYR A 69 -3.67 5.23 -0.09
C TYR A 69 -3.87 6.69 0.29
N ARG A 70 -3.93 6.96 1.59
CA ARG A 70 -4.03 8.30 2.16
C ARG A 70 -3.08 8.43 3.34
N GLN A 71 -2.33 9.52 3.38
CA GLN A 71 -1.56 9.89 4.56
C GLN A 71 -2.49 10.50 5.63
N ASN A 72 -2.37 10.00 6.85
CA ASN A 72 -3.07 10.49 8.03
C ASN A 72 -2.30 11.66 8.65
N PRO A 73 -2.96 12.53 9.45
CA PRO A 73 -2.31 13.68 10.09
C PRO A 73 -1.14 13.31 11.02
N ASP A 74 -1.14 12.09 11.58
CA ASP A 74 -0.06 11.57 12.42
C ASP A 74 1.15 11.04 11.63
N GLY A 75 1.12 11.12 10.29
CA GLY A 75 2.19 10.65 9.41
C GLY A 75 2.03 9.19 8.96
N SER A 76 1.17 8.39 9.61
CA SER A 76 0.83 7.05 9.14
C SER A 76 0.07 7.07 7.81
N TYR A 77 -0.03 5.92 7.15
CA TYR A 77 -0.78 5.74 5.92
C TYR A 77 -1.91 4.76 6.12
N THR A 78 -3.09 5.08 5.60
CA THR A 78 -4.19 4.14 5.43
C THR A 78 -4.22 3.71 3.97
N VAL A 79 -4.11 2.42 3.72
CA VAL A 79 -3.99 1.84 2.37
C VAL A 79 -5.14 0.88 2.14
N VAL A 80 -5.77 0.99 0.97
CA VAL A 80 -6.84 0.10 0.52
C VAL A 80 -6.29 -0.80 -0.57
N PHE A 81 -6.40 -2.10 -0.34
CA PHE A 81 -6.00 -3.16 -1.26
C PHE A 81 -7.23 -3.87 -1.82
N ARG A 82 -7.13 -4.26 -3.09
CA ARG A 82 -8.11 -5.08 -3.79
C ARG A 82 -7.43 -6.06 -4.74
N PRO A 83 -8.11 -7.13 -5.17
CA PRO A 83 -7.69 -7.90 -6.32
C PRO A 83 -7.41 -7.01 -7.52
N ARG A 84 -6.27 -7.20 -8.19
CA ARG A 84 -5.87 -6.38 -9.35
C ARG A 84 -6.89 -6.41 -10.48
N ARG A 85 -7.65 -7.51 -10.63
CA ARG A 85 -8.80 -7.61 -11.56
C ARG A 85 -9.90 -6.57 -11.31
N LEU A 86 -10.00 -6.03 -10.10
CA LEU A 86 -10.98 -5.02 -9.69
C LEU A 86 -10.41 -3.60 -9.68
N ILE A 87 -9.08 -3.46 -9.64
CA ILE A 87 -8.42 -2.16 -9.72
C ILE A 87 -8.55 -1.67 -11.17
N LYS A 88 -9.60 -0.89 -11.45
CA LYS A 88 -9.74 -0.20 -12.74
C LYS A 88 -8.50 0.66 -12.92
N GLY A 89 -7.75 0.42 -14.00
CA GLY A 89 -6.46 1.07 -14.27
C GLY A 89 -6.51 2.58 -14.02
N LYS A 90 -6.11 3.01 -12.82
CA LYS A 90 -5.91 4.42 -12.52
C LYS A 90 -4.65 4.80 -13.29
N LYS A 91 -4.81 5.61 -14.34
CA LYS A 91 -3.71 6.36 -14.94
C LYS A 91 -2.85 6.89 -13.80
N ARG A 92 -1.57 6.49 -13.72
CA ARG A 92 -0.66 6.98 -12.69
C ARG A 92 -0.49 8.48 -12.93
N HIS A 93 -1.21 9.31 -12.19
CA HIS A 93 -0.91 10.73 -12.13
C HIS A 93 0.27 10.89 -11.18
N VAL A 94 1.47 10.95 -11.76
CA VAL A 94 2.66 11.36 -11.01
C VAL A 94 2.59 12.87 -10.89
N LYS A 95 2.16 13.39 -9.74
CA LYS A 95 2.20 14.83 -9.45
C LYS A 95 3.65 15.20 -9.09
N ILE A 96 4.42 15.66 -10.06
CA ILE A 96 5.76 16.23 -9.83
C ILE A 96 5.58 17.71 -9.47
N ILE A 97 5.94 18.10 -8.25
CA ILE A 97 6.04 19.52 -7.87
C ILE A 97 7.50 19.94 -8.02
N LEU A 98 7.81 20.70 -9.07
CA LEU A 98 9.10 21.36 -9.28
C LEU A 98 8.86 22.87 -9.31
N GLU A 99 9.51 23.59 -8.39
CA GLU A 99 9.66 25.06 -8.37
C GLU A 99 8.40 25.86 -8.75
N GLY A 100 7.26 25.52 -8.12
CA GLY A 100 6.03 26.32 -8.20
C GLY A 100 5.26 26.23 -9.52
N SER A 101 5.59 25.29 -10.41
CA SER A 101 4.82 25.04 -11.63
C SER A 101 4.22 23.63 -11.64
N GLU A 102 2.92 23.56 -11.92
CA GLU A 102 2.15 22.32 -11.96
C GLU A 102 2.28 21.65 -13.34
N PHE A 103 2.81 20.43 -13.39
CA PHE A 103 2.88 19.63 -14.62
C PHE A 103 2.13 18.32 -14.44
N ASP A 104 1.17 18.07 -15.34
CA ASP A 104 0.38 16.84 -15.42
C ASP A 104 1.02 15.93 -16.49
N LEU A 105 1.69 14.85 -16.07
CA LEU A 105 2.29 13.88 -16.99
C LEU A 105 1.50 12.58 -16.97
N VAL A 106 0.95 12.22 -18.13
CA VAL A 106 0.30 10.92 -18.35
C VAL A 106 1.34 9.97 -18.97
N VAL A 107 1.74 8.94 -18.22
CA VAL A 107 2.63 7.87 -18.74
C VAL A 107 1.78 6.65 -19.05
N GLY A 108 1.84 6.19 -20.31
CA GLY A 108 1.13 5.02 -20.83
C GLY A 108 2.08 3.87 -21.16
#